data_AF-A0A024RZL0-F1
#
_entry.id   AF-A0A024RZL0-F1
#
_cell.length_a   1.000
_cell.length_b   1.000
_cell.length_c   1.000
_cell.angle_alpha   90.00
_cell.angle_beta   90.00
_cell.angle_gamma   90.00
#
_symmetry.space_group_name_H-M   'P 1'
#
loop_
_entity.id
_entity.type
_entity.pdbx_description
1 polymer ?
#
loop_
_entity_poly.entity_id
_entity_poly.type
_entity_poly.pdbx_seq_one_letter_code
_entity_poly.pdbx_strand_id
1 'polypeptide(L)'
;MTQPENAPSKLVPGETRKMAPIPDGARIQKRPLTRRQLPASSKTPVIYVSSSSPLMSVVRRTRKFLDKALRSNASAAKNVSLHARVESLKRGNGSGTARGAVVTVMGTGKAIEKTLNVASWFQQQGDCVVEIRTRTVGTVDDVVTGDADDAFGADSESRLRKLNCLEVAISLK
;
A
#
# COMPACT_ATOMS: atom_id res chain seq x y z
N MET A 1 -50.25 -9.77 8.98
CA MET A 1 -49.59 -8.44 9.05
C MET A 1 -48.11 -8.65 8.83
N THR A 2 -47.67 -8.52 7.59
CA THR A 2 -46.26 -8.62 7.16
C THR A 2 -45.61 -7.24 7.30
N GLN A 3 -44.55 -7.12 8.09
CA GLN A 3 -43.77 -5.88 8.19
C GLN A 3 -43.02 -5.65 6.87
N PRO A 4 -42.93 -4.41 6.37
CA PRO A 4 -42.17 -4.12 5.16
C PRO A 4 -40.66 -4.20 5.46
N GLU A 5 -39.99 -5.04 4.69
CA GLU A 5 -38.54 -5.11 4.55
C GLU A 5 -38.01 -3.71 4.20
N ASN A 6 -37.24 -3.13 5.12
CA ASN A 6 -36.64 -1.81 4.97
C ASN A 6 -35.55 -1.89 3.88
N ALA A 7 -35.86 -1.46 2.66
CA ALA A 7 -34.91 -1.41 1.56
C ALA A 7 -33.66 -0.59 1.96
N PRO A 8 -32.44 -1.04 1.63
CA PRO A 8 -31.23 -0.31 2.01
C PRO A 8 -31.21 1.06 1.32
N SER A 9 -31.31 2.12 2.13
CA SER A 9 -31.20 3.51 1.69
C SER A 9 -29.90 3.71 0.90
N LYS A 10 -30.00 4.16 -0.35
CA LYS A 10 -28.84 4.49 -1.19
C LYS A 10 -27.92 5.45 -0.42
N LEU A 11 -26.69 5.01 -0.17
CA LEU A 11 -25.70 5.81 0.54
C LEU A 11 -25.35 7.05 -0.30
N VAL A 12 -25.64 8.24 0.22
CA VAL A 12 -25.23 9.51 -0.38
C VAL A 12 -23.73 9.71 -0.13
N PRO A 13 -22.91 10.04 -1.16
CA PRO A 13 -21.50 10.32 -0.96
C PRO A 13 -21.30 11.51 0.00
N GLY A 14 -20.67 11.27 1.17
CA GLY A 14 -20.35 12.30 2.16
C GLY A 14 -21.12 12.20 3.48
N GLU A 15 -22.19 11.41 3.53
CA GLU A 15 -22.92 11.19 4.79
C GLU A 15 -22.26 10.08 5.62
N THR A 16 -21.64 10.44 6.74
CA THR A 16 -21.06 9.47 7.67
C THR A 16 -22.11 8.95 8.64
N ARG A 17 -22.85 7.90 8.23
CA ARG A 17 -23.71 7.17 9.16
C ARG A 17 -22.84 6.37 10.13
N LYS A 18 -22.89 6.71 11.41
CA LYS A 18 -22.24 5.92 12.48
C LYS A 18 -22.82 4.50 12.44
N MET A 19 -21.95 3.50 12.39
CA MET A 19 -22.38 2.10 12.48
C MET A 19 -22.99 1.82 13.85
N ALA A 20 -23.89 0.83 13.91
CA ALA A 20 -24.43 0.38 15.19
C ALA A 20 -23.29 -0.02 16.16
N PRO A 21 -23.45 0.19 17.46
CA PRO A 21 -22.51 -0.31 18.46
C PRO A 21 -22.22 -1.81 18.29
N ILE A 22 -21.07 -2.26 18.77
CA ILE A 22 -20.77 -3.70 18.81
C ILE A 22 -21.60 -4.28 19.96
N PRO A 23 -22.32 -5.40 19.76
CA PRO A 23 -23.10 -6.04 20.82
C PRO A 23 -22.21 -6.45 22.00
N ASP A 24 -22.74 -6.36 23.21
CA ASP A 24 -22.03 -6.81 24.42
C ASP A 24 -21.72 -8.32 24.32
N GLY A 25 -20.49 -8.70 24.66
CA GLY A 25 -20.00 -10.08 24.53
C GLY A 25 -19.51 -10.46 23.12
N ALA A 26 -19.68 -9.61 22.10
CA ALA A 26 -19.18 -9.89 20.76
C ALA A 26 -17.66 -9.67 20.63
N ARG A 27 -17.00 -10.48 19.79
CA ARG A 27 -15.57 -10.35 19.49
C ARG A 27 -15.35 -9.94 18.03
N ILE A 28 -14.40 -9.02 17.80
CA ILE A 28 -13.97 -8.62 16.45
C ILE A 28 -12.89 -9.58 15.96
N GLN A 29 -13.18 -10.33 14.91
CA GLN A 29 -12.21 -11.13 14.17
C GLN A 29 -11.75 -10.35 12.94
N LYS A 30 -10.49 -9.89 12.95
CA LYS A 30 -9.96 -9.07 11.85
C LYS A 30 -9.58 -9.93 10.66
N ARG A 31 -10.06 -9.59 9.46
CA ARG A 31 -9.58 -10.26 8.25
C ARG A 31 -8.25 -9.65 7.77
N PRO A 32 -7.46 -10.41 6.99
CA PRO A 32 -6.30 -9.87 6.32
C PRO A 32 -6.66 -8.70 5.39
N LEU A 33 -5.80 -7.70 5.31
CA LEU A 33 -6.00 -6.56 4.42
C LEU A 33 -6.05 -7.01 2.95
N THR A 34 -7.10 -6.64 2.24
CA THR A 34 -7.21 -6.86 0.80
C THR A 34 -6.14 -6.03 0.09
N ARG A 35 -5.11 -6.71 -0.43
CA ARG A 35 -4.06 -6.06 -1.19
C ARG A 35 -4.56 -5.79 -2.61
N ARG A 36 -4.17 -4.65 -3.18
CA ARG A 36 -4.35 -4.40 -4.61
C ARG A 36 -3.59 -5.49 -5.37
N GLN A 37 -4.21 -6.05 -6.40
CA GLN A 37 -3.49 -6.91 -7.34
C GLN A 37 -2.26 -6.16 -7.85
N LEU A 38 -1.12 -6.83 -7.79
CA LEU A 38 0.13 -6.26 -8.28
C LEU A 38 -0.05 -5.98 -9.78
N PRO A 39 0.31 -4.79 -10.26
CA PRO A 39 0.24 -4.51 -11.68
C PRO A 39 1.11 -5.51 -12.43
N ALA A 40 0.58 -6.08 -13.53
CA ALA A 40 1.31 -7.02 -14.37
C ALA A 40 2.58 -6.40 -15.00
N SER A 41 2.64 -5.06 -15.05
CA SER A 41 3.79 -4.33 -15.56
C SER A 41 4.96 -4.33 -14.57
N SER A 42 6.13 -4.76 -15.06
CA SER A 42 7.40 -4.66 -14.34
C SER A 42 7.85 -3.22 -14.07
N LYS A 43 7.19 -2.22 -14.69
CA LYS A 43 7.53 -0.79 -14.59
C LYS A 43 6.96 -0.10 -13.35
N THR A 44 6.01 -0.70 -12.64
CA THR A 44 5.36 -0.09 -11.47
C THR A 44 5.32 -1.06 -10.27
N PRO A 45 6.47 -1.53 -9.77
CA PRO A 45 6.50 -2.46 -8.66
C PRO A 45 5.97 -1.81 -7.37
N VAL A 46 5.23 -2.60 -6.59
CA VAL A 46 4.62 -2.17 -5.33
C VAL A 46 5.19 -3.00 -4.17
N ILE A 47 5.65 -2.32 -3.12
CA ILE A 47 6.17 -2.92 -1.89
C ILE A 47 5.23 -2.59 -0.74
N TYR A 48 4.62 -3.62 -0.14
CA TYR A 48 3.88 -3.47 1.11
C TYR A 48 4.82 -3.61 2.31
N VAL A 49 4.78 -2.63 3.21
CA VAL A 49 5.61 -2.57 4.42
C VAL A 49 4.79 -3.05 5.61
N SER A 50 5.35 -4.01 6.35
CA SER A 50 4.80 -4.44 7.64
C SER A 50 5.43 -3.65 8.78
N SER A 51 4.75 -3.54 9.92
CA SER A 51 5.31 -2.98 11.15
C SER A 51 6.54 -3.75 11.63
N SER A 52 6.70 -5.03 11.28
CA SER A 52 7.90 -5.83 11.62
C SER A 52 9.04 -5.72 10.58
N SER A 53 8.81 -5.08 9.43
CA SER A 53 9.84 -4.98 8.38
C SER A 53 11.03 -4.12 8.82
N PRO A 54 12.28 -4.60 8.69
CA PRO A 54 13.47 -3.77 8.91
C PRO A 54 13.60 -2.69 7.83
N LEU A 55 13.99 -1.46 8.22
CA LEU A 55 14.10 -0.31 7.31
C LEU A 55 14.98 -0.62 6.09
N MET A 56 16.20 -1.10 6.33
CA MET A 56 17.17 -1.39 5.27
C MET A 56 16.74 -2.51 4.32
N SER A 57 15.87 -3.43 4.77
CA SER A 57 15.29 -4.45 3.89
C SER A 57 14.40 -3.81 2.82
N VAL A 58 13.58 -2.83 3.22
CA VAL A 58 12.70 -2.09 2.30
C VAL A 58 13.52 -1.21 1.37
N VAL A 59 14.54 -0.52 1.89
CA VAL A 59 15.45 0.33 1.10
C VAL A 59 16.18 -0.49 0.03
N ARG A 60 16.83 -1.59 0.41
CA ARG A 60 17.56 -2.46 -0.53
C ARG A 60 16.63 -3.04 -1.59
N ARG A 61 15.41 -3.42 -1.21
CA ARG A 61 14.39 -3.92 -2.15
C ARG A 61 13.95 -2.85 -3.14
N THR A 62 13.75 -1.62 -2.68
CA THR A 62 13.39 -0.47 -3.52
C THR A 62 14.49 -0.15 -4.51
N ARG A 63 15.76 -0.06 -4.05
CA ARG A 63 16.93 0.11 -4.93
C ARG A 63 17.03 -0.98 -5.99
N LYS A 64 16.86 -2.25 -5.59
CA LYS A 64 16.87 -3.38 -6.53
C LYS A 64 15.83 -3.25 -7.65
N PHE A 65 14.64 -2.74 -7.33
CA PHE A 65 13.60 -2.50 -8.32
C PHE A 65 13.94 -1.35 -9.27
N LEU A 66 14.43 -0.22 -8.73
CA LEU A 66 14.91 0.91 -9.54
C LEU A 66 16.04 0.48 -10.49
N ASP A 67 17.00 -0.29 -9.98
CA ASP A 67 18.10 -0.86 -10.77
C ASP A 67 17.63 -1.79 -11.88
N LYS A 68 16.65 -2.65 -11.57
CA LYS A 68 16.09 -3.59 -12.54
C LYS A 68 15.40 -2.85 -13.67
N ALA A 69 14.65 -1.81 -13.36
CA ALA A 69 14.00 -0.98 -14.37
C ALA A 69 15.01 -0.25 -15.25
N LEU A 70 16.09 0.28 -14.65
CA LEU A 70 17.18 0.92 -15.39
C LEU A 70 17.84 -0.06 -16.37
N ARG A 71 18.05 -1.31 -15.97
CA ARG A 71 18.61 -2.38 -16.83
C ARG A 71 17.66 -2.82 -17.94
N SER A 72 16.36 -2.70 -17.72
CA SER A 72 15.35 -3.07 -18.73
C SER A 72 15.25 -2.02 -19.84
N ASN A 73 15.51 -0.75 -19.54
CA ASN A 73 15.33 0.36 -20.49
C ASN A 73 16.61 0.74 -21.23
N ALA A 74 17.78 0.51 -20.63
CA ALA A 74 19.07 0.79 -21.25
C ALA A 74 19.81 -0.52 -21.50
N SER A 75 20.42 -0.69 -22.69
CA SER A 75 21.43 -1.70 -23.00
C SER A 75 22.73 -1.47 -22.22
N ALA A 76 22.60 -1.11 -20.93
CA ALA A 76 23.66 -0.57 -20.10
C ALA A 76 24.60 -1.69 -19.64
N ALA A 77 25.90 -1.37 -19.65
CA ALA A 77 26.97 -2.24 -19.17
C ALA A 77 26.64 -2.79 -17.77
N LYS A 78 26.74 -4.12 -17.63
CA LYS A 78 26.29 -4.88 -16.44
C LYS A 78 27.06 -4.55 -15.15
N ASN A 79 28.21 -3.86 -15.24
CA ASN A 79 29.18 -3.71 -14.16
C ASN A 79 29.31 -2.27 -13.62
N VAL A 80 28.37 -1.38 -13.93
CA VAL A 80 28.42 0.04 -13.50
C VAL A 80 27.43 0.28 -12.35
N SER A 81 27.84 1.07 -11.34
CA SER A 81 27.00 1.43 -10.20
C SER A 81 25.73 2.18 -10.62
N LEU A 82 24.66 2.08 -9.82
CA LEU A 82 23.39 2.79 -10.07
C LEU A 82 23.64 4.29 -10.30
N HIS A 83 24.44 4.90 -9.41
CA HIS A 83 24.75 6.32 -9.44
C HIS A 83 25.41 6.74 -10.76
N ALA A 84 26.47 6.04 -11.18
CA ALA A 84 27.16 6.34 -12.43
C ALA A 84 26.25 6.15 -13.66
N ARG A 85 25.29 5.22 -13.61
CA ARG A 85 24.30 5.03 -14.68
C ARG A 85 23.27 6.17 -14.73
N VAL A 86 22.79 6.62 -13.58
CA VAL A 86 21.90 7.79 -13.47
C VAL A 86 22.60 9.03 -14.01
N GLU A 87 23.86 9.26 -13.65
CA GLU A 87 24.62 10.37 -14.21
C GLU A 87 24.81 10.28 -15.73
N SER A 88 25.10 9.10 -16.27
CA SER A 88 25.24 8.91 -17.72
C SER A 88 23.93 9.22 -18.47
N LEU A 89 22.78 8.93 -17.87
CA LEU A 89 21.46 9.32 -18.40
C LEU A 89 21.25 10.83 -18.36
N LYS A 90 21.75 11.51 -17.33
CA LYS A 90 21.71 12.98 -17.25
C LYS A 90 22.60 13.65 -18.30
N ARG A 91 23.75 13.05 -18.62
CA ARG A 91 24.71 13.55 -19.62
C ARG A 91 24.26 13.31 -21.06
N GLY A 92 23.60 12.18 -21.33
CA GLY A 92 22.99 11.91 -22.63
C GLY A 92 21.66 12.64 -22.76
N ASN A 93 21.63 13.77 -23.48
CA ASN A 93 20.49 14.67 -23.62
C ASN A 93 19.27 14.04 -24.35
N GLY A 94 18.65 13.05 -23.74
CA GLY A 94 17.45 12.34 -24.19
C GLY A 94 16.20 12.86 -23.47
N SER A 95 15.80 14.07 -23.83
CA SER A 95 14.47 14.61 -23.54
C SER A 95 13.40 13.62 -24.01
N GLY A 96 12.60 13.06 -23.09
CA GLY A 96 11.26 12.56 -23.42
C GLY A 96 10.85 11.16 -22.94
N THR A 97 11.74 10.19 -22.71
CA THR A 97 11.29 8.77 -22.65
C THR A 97 11.77 7.94 -21.46
N ALA A 98 12.61 8.48 -20.56
CA ALA A 98 12.87 7.83 -19.28
C ALA A 98 11.75 8.16 -18.28
N ARG A 99 10.50 7.74 -18.55
CA ARG A 99 9.58 7.42 -17.45
C ARG A 99 10.21 6.22 -16.72
N GLY A 100 11.20 6.51 -15.87
CA GLY A 100 11.86 5.53 -15.03
C GLY A 100 10.80 4.78 -14.22
N ALA A 101 11.06 3.52 -13.89
CA ALA A 101 10.09 2.80 -13.07
C ALA A 101 9.87 3.54 -11.76
N VAL A 102 8.59 3.68 -11.42
CA VAL A 102 8.16 4.24 -10.15
C VAL A 102 7.94 3.08 -9.21
N VAL A 103 8.74 2.99 -8.16
CA VAL A 103 8.54 2.02 -7.09
C VAL A 103 7.60 2.62 -6.07
N THR A 104 6.47 1.97 -5.84
CA THR A 104 5.49 2.40 -4.84
C THR A 104 5.70 1.64 -3.55
N VAL A 105 5.93 2.33 -2.44
CA VAL A 105 6.05 1.76 -1.09
C VAL A 105 4.80 2.13 -0.30
N MET A 106 4.05 1.13 0.15
CA MET A 106 2.79 1.33 0.89
C MET A 106 2.90 0.82 2.32
N GLY A 107 2.46 1.63 3.28
CA GLY A 107 2.34 1.24 4.68
C GLY A 107 1.02 1.72 5.29
N THR A 108 0.44 0.90 6.18
CA THR A 108 -0.81 1.20 6.90
C THR A 108 -0.61 1.07 8.40
N GLY A 109 -1.36 1.82 9.20
CA GLY A 109 -1.31 1.74 10.67
C GLY A 109 0.10 1.96 11.23
N LYS A 110 0.59 1.06 12.10
CA LYS A 110 1.94 1.14 12.69
C LYS A 110 3.09 1.13 11.66
N ALA A 111 2.84 0.69 10.43
CA ALA A 111 3.87 0.71 9.37
C ALA A 111 4.04 2.09 8.72
N ILE A 112 3.15 3.06 8.95
CA ILE A 112 3.22 4.40 8.36
C ILE A 112 4.52 5.10 8.73
N GLU A 113 4.91 5.04 10.01
CA GLU A 113 6.17 5.61 10.50
C GLU A 113 7.39 5.06 9.73
N LYS A 114 7.45 3.73 9.55
CA LYS A 114 8.53 3.09 8.80
C LYS A 114 8.53 3.49 7.33
N THR A 115 7.36 3.58 6.70
CA THR A 115 7.22 4.03 5.32
C THR A 115 7.69 5.48 5.15
N LEU A 116 7.40 6.36 6.13
CA LEU A 116 7.91 7.73 6.15
C LEU A 116 9.44 7.76 6.29
N ASN A 117 10.01 6.91 7.15
CA ASN A 117 11.47 6.80 7.31
C ASN A 117 12.16 6.33 6.01
N VAL A 118 11.53 5.44 5.24
CA VAL A 118 12.01 5.07 3.89
C VAL A 118 11.99 6.27 2.96
N ALA A 119 10.90 7.06 2.95
CA ALA A 119 10.78 8.26 2.13
C ALA A 119 11.90 9.26 2.44
N SER A 120 12.10 9.56 3.74
CA SER A 120 13.15 10.46 4.23
C SER A 120 14.54 9.96 3.83
N TRP A 121 14.81 8.65 3.96
CA TRP A 121 16.10 8.06 3.56
C TRP A 121 16.39 8.31 2.08
N PHE A 122 15.42 8.08 1.18
CA PHE A 122 15.60 8.28 -0.26
C PHE A 122 15.67 9.76 -0.67
N GLN A 123 14.96 10.64 0.05
CA GLN A 123 15.03 12.07 -0.19
C GLN A 123 16.46 12.61 0.05
N GLN A 124 17.16 12.09 1.07
CA GLN A 124 18.53 12.48 1.41
C GLN A 124 19.59 11.99 0.41
N GLN A 125 19.31 10.96 -0.40
CA GLN A 125 20.30 10.39 -1.33
C GLN A 125 20.59 11.28 -2.56
N GLY A 126 19.75 12.27 -2.86
CA GLY A 126 19.95 13.22 -3.97
C GLY A 126 19.71 12.66 -5.37
N ASP A 127 19.72 11.33 -5.57
CA ASP A 127 19.55 10.65 -6.86
C ASP A 127 18.11 10.18 -7.15
N CYS A 128 17.19 10.35 -6.20
CA CYS A 128 15.79 9.97 -6.32
C CYS A 128 14.84 11.18 -6.18
N VAL A 129 13.69 11.11 -6.84
CA VAL A 129 12.48 11.91 -6.57
C VAL A 129 11.54 11.07 -5.71
N VAL A 130 11.02 11.68 -4.64
CA VAL A 130 10.07 11.06 -3.72
C VAL A 130 8.77 11.85 -3.71
N GLU A 131 7.65 11.18 -3.95
CA GLU A 131 6.31 11.74 -3.86
C GLU A 131 5.51 10.97 -2.79
N ILE A 132 4.80 11.69 -1.92
CA ILE A 132 4.04 11.10 -0.81
C ILE A 132 2.55 11.39 -1.03
N ARG A 133 1.72 10.37 -0.87
CA ARG A 133 0.26 10.46 -0.98
C ARG A 133 -0.42 9.77 0.21
N THR A 134 -1.43 10.41 0.77
CA THR A 134 -2.30 9.80 1.78
C THR A 134 -3.50 9.14 1.13
N ARG A 135 -3.85 7.94 1.58
CA ARG A 135 -4.97 7.17 1.06
C ARG A 135 -5.75 6.52 2.21
N THR A 136 -7.03 6.23 1.97
CA THR A 136 -7.84 5.38 2.85
C THR A 136 -8.00 4.00 2.22
N VAL A 137 -7.79 2.95 3.01
CA VAL A 137 -8.00 1.55 2.62
C VAL A 137 -9.13 0.97 3.45
N GLY A 138 -10.15 0.41 2.79
CA GLY A 138 -11.22 -0.33 3.45
C GLY A 138 -10.82 -1.80 3.62
N THR A 139 -11.13 -2.37 4.78
CA THR A 139 -11.01 -3.80 5.07
C THR A 139 -12.29 -4.28 5.73
N VAL A 140 -12.67 -5.53 5.50
CA VAL A 140 -13.82 -6.16 6.16
C VAL A 140 -13.32 -6.92 7.37
N ASP A 141 -13.93 -6.72 8.52
CA ASP A 141 -13.72 -7.54 9.72
C ASP A 141 -15.04 -8.20 10.10
N ASP A 142 -14.99 -9.31 10.83
CA ASP A 142 -16.17 -10.01 11.31
C ASP A 142 -16.43 -9.70 12.78
N VAL A 143 -17.70 -9.54 13.12
CA VAL A 143 -18.19 -9.44 14.50
C VAL A 143 -18.91 -10.75 14.80
N VAL A 144 -18.33 -11.54 15.69
CA VAL A 144 -18.85 -12.86 16.06
C VAL A 144 -19.47 -12.75 17.45
N THR A 145 -20.74 -13.13 17.56
CA THR A 145 -21.48 -13.28 18.82
C THR A 145 -21.61 -14.77 19.16
N GLY A 146 -21.20 -15.16 20.37
CA GLY A 146 -21.27 -16.55 20.87
C GLY A 146 -19.90 -17.12 21.28
N ASP A 147 -19.93 -18.07 22.21
CA ASP A 147 -18.77 -18.89 22.56
C ASP A 147 -18.49 -19.91 21.45
N ALA A 148 -17.21 -20.28 21.26
CA ALA A 148 -16.71 -21.02 20.11
C ALA A 148 -17.25 -22.46 19.95
N ASP A 149 -18.10 -22.93 20.87
CA ASP A 149 -18.58 -24.32 20.94
C ASP A 149 -19.97 -24.54 20.30
N ASP A 150 -20.70 -23.47 19.96
CA ASP A 150 -22.00 -23.58 19.26
C ASP A 150 -21.81 -23.60 17.73
N ALA A 151 -21.39 -24.75 17.21
CA ALA A 151 -21.07 -25.00 15.79
C ALA A 151 -22.24 -24.78 14.79
N PHE A 152 -23.43 -24.37 15.25
CA PHE A 152 -24.64 -24.27 14.43
C PHE A 152 -25.42 -22.95 14.57
N GLY A 153 -24.92 -21.93 15.29
CA GLY A 153 -25.72 -20.72 15.57
C GLY A 153 -24.96 -19.41 15.79
N ALA A 154 -23.69 -19.29 15.39
CA ALA A 154 -22.98 -18.02 15.51
C ALA A 154 -23.44 -17.03 14.44
N ASP A 155 -24.24 -16.04 14.84
CA ASP A 155 -24.49 -14.86 14.01
C ASP A 155 -23.16 -14.12 13.79
N SER A 156 -22.72 -14.07 12.53
CA SER A 156 -21.49 -13.39 12.11
C SER A 156 -21.85 -12.19 11.24
N GLU A 157 -21.64 -10.99 11.77
CA GLU A 157 -21.88 -9.74 11.06
C GLU A 157 -20.55 -9.22 10.48
N SER A 158 -20.46 -9.04 9.17
CA SER A 158 -19.29 -8.40 8.55
C SER A 158 -19.39 -6.87 8.59
N ARG A 159 -18.37 -6.21 9.13
CA ARG A 159 -18.29 -4.73 9.24
C ARG A 159 -17.08 -4.18 8.47
N LEU A 160 -17.25 -3.00 7.86
CA LEU A 160 -16.18 -2.30 7.15
C LEU A 160 -15.35 -1.46 8.12
N ARG A 161 -14.04 -1.74 8.22
CA ARG A 161 -13.05 -0.88 8.88
C ARG A 161 -12.28 -0.07 7.84
N LYS A 162 -12.21 1.24 8.04
CA LYS A 162 -11.35 2.14 7.24
C LYS A 162 -10.01 2.34 7.94
N LEU A 163 -8.93 2.32 7.17
CA LEU A 163 -7.56 2.50 7.64
C LEU A 163 -6.86 3.60 6.84
N ASN A 164 -6.00 4.36 7.52
CA ASN A 164 -5.08 5.27 6.86
C ASN A 164 -3.92 4.49 6.23
N CYS A 165 -3.54 4.89 5.03
CA CYS A 165 -2.46 4.33 4.23
C CYS A 165 -1.59 5.46 3.71
N LEU A 166 -0.28 5.27 3.82
CA LEU A 166 0.73 6.13 3.23
C LEU A 166 1.31 5.45 2.00
N GLU A 167 1.22 6.11 0.85
CA GLU A 167 1.79 5.68 -0.42
C GLU A 167 2.97 6.59 -0.75
N VAL A 168 4.16 6.00 -0.90
CA VAL A 168 5.39 6.70 -1.24
C VAL A 168 5.86 6.22 -2.60
N ALA A 169 5.80 7.10 -3.60
CA ALA A 169 6.29 6.84 -4.94
C ALA A 169 7.74 7.33 -5.07
N ILE A 170 8.64 6.43 -5.48
CA ILE A 170 10.07 6.69 -5.60
C ILE A 170 10.50 6.44 -7.03
N SER A 171 11.18 7.41 -7.63
CA SER A 171 11.72 7.32 -9.00
C SER A 171 13.13 7.91 -9.04
N LEU A 172 13.91 7.55 -10.06
CA LEU A 172 15.24 8.12 -10.27
C LEU A 172 15.13 9.53 -10.86
N LYS A 173 16.01 10.44 -10.45
CA LYS A 173 16.14 11.80 -10.99
C LYS A 173 16.92 11.84 -12.30
#